data_AF-Q3SCA8-F1
#
_entry.id   AF-Q3SCA8-F1
#
_cell.length_a   1.000
_cell.length_b   1.000
_cell.length_c   1.000
_cell.angle_alpha   90.00
_cell.angle_beta   90.00
_cell.angle_gamma   90.00
#
_symmetry.space_group_name_H-M   'P 1'
#
loop_
_entity.id
_entity.type
_entity.pdbx_description
1 polymer ?
#
loop_
_entity_poly.entity_id
_entity_poly.type
_entity_poly.pdbx_seq_one_letter_code
_entity_poly.pdbx_strand_id
1 'polypeptide(L)'
;AGVQISPVTENAIVANRPWWERYQPISYLLETRSGSEQDFANMVRRCNVLGVRVYVDIVFNHMAGGDGTVVGTAGSTAQPNNKDYPAVPYSYFDFHASCSINNYNDAREVRNCELVGLKDLDQSKDWVQQRVVDFMNKLLDFGVAGFRVDAAKHMWPSDLKTIFQRLNNLSTAHGFLSNARPFIYQEVIDMGGEAVSKYEYVNLGFVTEFRYSASISRVFRGKDDLRWLINWGPEWGFMPSERALVFVDNHDNQRGHGAGGSDILNYKNPRQYKMATAFMLAYPFGIARVMSSFDFNDPDQGPPTTDGIHTRSPVINVDNLCNGGWICEHRWLPIYNMVTFRNVVGRQTPVRNWWDNGKNQVAFCRGNKGFIAFNGDSYDLNRTVATCLPSGTYCD
;
A
#
# COMPACT_ATOMS: atom_id res chain seq x y z
N ALA A 1 9.41 -7.23 -10.07
CA ALA A 1 9.14 -5.98 -9.33
C ALA A 1 7.78 -5.43 -9.77
N GLY A 2 7.25 -4.41 -9.10
CA GLY A 2 6.01 -3.76 -9.53
C GLY A 2 5.78 -2.42 -8.86
N VAL A 3 4.73 -1.72 -9.28
CA VAL A 3 4.33 -0.39 -8.83
C VAL A 3 2.87 -0.44 -8.41
N GLN A 4 2.59 -0.01 -7.17
CA GLN A 4 1.22 0.37 -6.80
C GLN A 4 0.99 1.79 -7.28
N ILE A 5 -0.08 2.01 -8.04
CA ILE A 5 -0.49 3.36 -8.45
C ILE A 5 -1.65 3.84 -7.59
N SER A 6 -1.80 5.16 -7.45
CA SER A 6 -2.98 5.78 -6.83
C SER A 6 -4.28 5.41 -7.57
N PRO A 7 -5.46 5.65 -6.97
CA PRO A 7 -6.73 5.37 -7.64
C PRO A 7 -6.82 6.00 -9.02
N VAL A 8 -7.36 5.21 -9.95
CA VAL A 8 -7.51 5.54 -11.38
C VAL A 8 -8.96 5.84 -11.78
N THR A 9 -9.90 5.61 -10.87
CA THR A 9 -11.31 5.98 -11.03
C THR A 9 -11.46 7.49 -11.01
N GLU A 10 -12.37 8.01 -11.83
CA GLU A 10 -12.86 9.38 -11.73
C GLU A 10 -13.27 9.66 -10.28
N ASN A 11 -12.62 10.66 -9.70
CA ASN A 11 -12.81 11.06 -8.33
C ASN A 11 -13.34 12.49 -8.24
N ALA A 12 -13.91 12.84 -7.08
CA ALA A 12 -14.37 14.18 -6.75
C ALA A 12 -13.23 15.21 -6.85
N ILE A 13 -13.53 16.38 -7.42
CA ILE A 13 -12.63 17.53 -7.37
C ILE A 13 -12.90 18.29 -6.07
N VAL A 14 -11.92 18.33 -5.18
CA VAL A 14 -12.03 19.01 -3.89
C VAL A 14 -11.19 20.29 -3.91
N ALA A 15 -11.66 21.35 -3.25
CA ALA A 15 -10.93 22.61 -3.13
C ALA A 15 -9.49 22.36 -2.62
N ASN A 16 -8.51 23.06 -3.20
CA ASN A 16 -7.06 22.89 -2.94
C ASN A 16 -6.46 21.53 -3.35
N ARG A 17 -7.24 20.66 -4.01
CA ARG A 17 -6.80 19.40 -4.61
C ARG A 17 -6.00 18.49 -3.64
N PRO A 18 -6.53 18.21 -2.43
CA PRO A 18 -5.86 17.37 -1.44
C PRO A 18 -5.57 15.98 -2.02
N TRP A 19 -4.63 15.23 -1.45
CA TRP A 19 -4.30 13.90 -1.96
C TRP A 19 -5.48 12.92 -1.81
N TRP A 20 -6.26 13.05 -0.73
CA TRP A 20 -7.35 12.16 -0.39
C TRP A 20 -8.57 12.30 -1.29
N GLU A 21 -8.66 13.34 -2.15
CA GLU A 21 -9.78 13.47 -3.10
C GLU A 21 -9.89 12.24 -4.02
N ARG A 22 -8.77 11.53 -4.25
CA ARG A 22 -8.72 10.30 -5.06
C ARG A 22 -9.46 9.12 -4.45
N TYR A 23 -9.71 9.17 -3.14
CA TYR A 23 -10.45 8.17 -2.38
C TYR A 23 -11.93 8.54 -2.27
N GLN A 24 -12.41 9.42 -3.15
CA GLN A 24 -13.82 9.77 -3.28
C GLN A 24 -14.30 9.53 -4.71
N PRO A 25 -14.55 8.26 -5.10
CA PRO A 25 -14.97 7.94 -6.45
C PRO A 25 -16.31 8.60 -6.79
N ILE A 26 -16.44 9.08 -8.02
CA ILE A 26 -17.70 9.55 -8.60
C ILE A 26 -18.14 8.63 -9.73
N SER A 27 -17.18 8.05 -10.47
CA SER A 27 -17.47 7.01 -11.44
C SER A 27 -16.30 6.04 -11.63
N TYR A 28 -16.48 5.07 -12.53
CA TYR A 28 -15.42 4.16 -12.95
C TYR A 28 -14.79 4.55 -14.31
N LEU A 29 -15.02 5.79 -14.77
CA LEU A 29 -14.26 6.38 -15.87
C LEU A 29 -12.78 6.53 -15.46
N LEU A 30 -11.89 6.43 -16.45
CA LEU A 30 -10.43 6.49 -16.24
C LEU A 30 -9.90 7.86 -16.66
N GLU A 31 -10.28 8.90 -15.93
CA GLU A 31 -9.78 10.26 -16.14
C GLU A 31 -9.50 10.87 -14.77
N THR A 32 -8.23 11.14 -14.47
CA THR A 32 -7.79 11.62 -13.15
C THR A 32 -6.66 12.63 -13.31
N ARG A 33 -6.20 13.22 -12.20
CA ARG A 33 -4.94 14.00 -12.19
C ARG A 33 -3.70 13.22 -12.65
N SER A 34 -3.75 11.89 -12.72
CA SER A 34 -2.65 11.05 -13.25
C SER A 34 -2.66 10.91 -14.78
N GLY A 35 -3.73 11.35 -15.44
CA GLY A 35 -3.89 11.24 -16.89
C GLY A 35 -5.17 10.51 -17.28
N SER A 36 -5.29 10.33 -18.59
CA SER A 36 -6.43 9.71 -19.26
C SER A 36 -6.36 8.18 -19.31
N GLU A 37 -7.42 7.55 -19.77
CA GLU A 37 -7.48 6.10 -20.03
C GLU A 37 -6.38 5.66 -20.98
N GLN A 38 -6.07 6.50 -21.98
CA GLN A 38 -5.03 6.23 -22.96
C GLN A 38 -3.62 6.29 -22.33
N ASP A 39 -3.39 7.22 -21.41
CA ASP A 39 -2.13 7.33 -20.66
C ASP A 39 -1.96 6.12 -19.72
N PHE A 40 -3.03 5.73 -19.04
CA PHE A 40 -3.08 4.54 -18.20
C PHE A 40 -2.73 3.27 -19.00
N ALA A 41 -3.40 3.04 -20.13
CA ALA A 41 -3.13 1.90 -21.01
C ALA A 41 -1.68 1.91 -21.53
N ASN A 42 -1.15 3.08 -21.89
CA ASN A 42 0.23 3.24 -22.34
C ASN A 42 1.23 2.88 -21.24
N MET A 43 1.00 3.38 -20.02
CA MET A 43 1.82 3.10 -18.84
C MET A 43 1.84 1.59 -18.54
N VAL A 44 0.68 0.95 -18.42
CA VAL A 44 0.58 -0.49 -18.10
C VAL A 44 1.33 -1.32 -19.14
N ARG A 45 1.10 -1.07 -20.43
CA ARG A 45 1.80 -1.76 -21.52
C ARG A 45 3.32 -1.63 -21.39
N ARG A 46 3.84 -0.41 -21.23
CA ARG A 46 5.29 -0.15 -21.16
C ARG A 46 5.92 -0.79 -19.92
N CYS A 47 5.24 -0.73 -18.78
CA CYS A 47 5.69 -1.40 -17.55
C CYS A 47 5.76 -2.91 -17.73
N ASN A 48 4.71 -3.53 -18.29
CA ASN A 48 4.68 -4.97 -18.53
C ASN A 48 5.78 -5.46 -19.48
N VAL A 49 6.07 -4.70 -20.55
CA VAL A 49 7.19 -4.99 -21.48
C VAL A 49 8.54 -5.04 -20.75
N LEU A 50 8.73 -4.21 -19.73
CA LEU A 50 9.94 -4.19 -18.90
C LEU A 50 9.89 -5.16 -17.71
N GLY A 51 8.87 -6.01 -17.60
CA GLY A 51 8.70 -6.94 -16.48
C GLY A 51 8.36 -6.25 -15.15
N VAL A 52 7.91 -5.00 -15.18
CA VAL A 52 7.43 -4.25 -14.01
C VAL A 52 5.90 -4.33 -13.98
N ARG A 53 5.35 -4.99 -12.95
CA ARG A 53 3.90 -5.20 -12.83
C ARG A 53 3.20 -3.99 -12.22
N VAL A 54 1.98 -3.71 -12.66
CA VAL A 54 1.15 -2.62 -12.13
C VAL A 54 0.08 -3.18 -11.21
N TYR A 55 -0.05 -2.61 -10.01
CA TYR A 55 -1.11 -2.90 -9.06
C TYR A 55 -1.95 -1.65 -8.86
N VAL A 56 -3.26 -1.75 -9.11
CA VAL A 56 -4.17 -0.60 -9.00
C VAL A 56 -4.70 -0.49 -7.58
N ASP A 57 -4.65 0.71 -7.01
CA ASP A 57 -5.42 1.05 -5.82
C ASP A 57 -6.90 1.19 -6.19
N ILE A 58 -7.73 0.26 -5.70
CA ILE A 58 -9.13 0.12 -6.08
C ILE A 58 -10.01 0.52 -4.90
N VAL A 59 -10.87 1.52 -5.13
CA VAL A 59 -11.78 2.08 -4.13
C VAL A 59 -13.21 1.73 -4.54
N PHE A 60 -13.81 0.78 -3.83
CA PHE A 60 -15.19 0.35 -4.07
C PHE A 60 -15.98 0.02 -2.79
N ASN A 61 -15.44 0.39 -1.63
CA ASN A 61 -16.23 0.41 -0.40
C ASN A 61 -17.32 1.49 -0.50
N HIS A 62 -16.96 2.67 -0.98
CA HIS A 62 -17.77 3.87 -0.93
C HIS A 62 -17.65 4.69 -2.21
N MET A 63 -18.55 5.66 -2.35
CA MET A 63 -18.48 6.75 -3.31
C MET A 63 -18.24 8.09 -2.59
N ALA A 64 -17.99 9.17 -3.33
CA ALA A 64 -17.72 10.50 -2.80
C ALA A 64 -18.79 10.98 -1.81
N GLY A 65 -18.39 11.59 -0.70
CA GLY A 65 -19.30 12.28 0.20
C GLY A 65 -19.53 13.73 -0.20
N GLY A 66 -20.23 14.49 0.64
CA GLY A 66 -20.34 15.95 0.51
C GLY A 66 -21.75 16.46 0.24
N ASP A 67 -21.88 17.79 0.33
CA ASP A 67 -23.14 18.49 0.16
C ASP A 67 -23.31 19.05 -1.25
N GLY A 68 -24.54 19.00 -1.76
CA GLY A 68 -24.89 19.53 -3.07
C GLY A 68 -24.29 18.73 -4.23
N THR A 69 -24.05 19.42 -5.35
CA THR A 69 -23.53 18.80 -6.56
C THR A 69 -22.01 18.69 -6.49
N VAL A 70 -21.49 17.48 -6.59
CA VAL A 70 -20.05 17.22 -6.67
C VAL A 70 -19.68 16.94 -8.13
N VAL A 71 -18.57 17.52 -8.58
CA VAL A 71 -18.05 17.35 -9.95
C VAL A 71 -16.81 16.45 -9.92
N GLY A 72 -16.79 15.47 -10.80
CA GLY A 72 -15.68 14.54 -10.98
C GLY A 72 -14.63 15.05 -11.96
N THR A 73 -13.48 14.41 -11.89
CA THR A 73 -12.30 14.68 -12.73
C THR A 73 -12.53 14.41 -14.23
N ALA A 74 -13.55 13.62 -14.59
CA ALA A 74 -13.98 13.37 -15.97
C ALA A 74 -15.20 14.22 -16.38
N GLY A 75 -15.67 15.12 -15.50
CA GLY A 75 -16.82 15.98 -15.72
C GLY A 75 -18.17 15.38 -15.31
N SER A 76 -18.21 14.15 -14.75
CA SER A 76 -19.43 13.59 -14.20
C SER A 76 -19.91 14.41 -13.00
N THR A 77 -21.22 14.52 -12.82
CA THR A 77 -21.81 15.13 -11.62
C THR A 77 -22.48 14.08 -10.75
N ALA A 78 -22.42 14.24 -9.43
CA ALA A 78 -23.13 13.40 -8.46
C ALA A 78 -23.88 14.26 -7.43
N GLN A 79 -24.91 13.67 -6.80
CA GLN A 79 -25.60 14.22 -5.63
C GLN A 79 -25.43 13.26 -4.45
N PRO A 80 -24.32 13.34 -3.68
CA PRO A 80 -24.02 12.36 -2.63
C PRO A 80 -25.09 12.25 -1.55
N ASN A 81 -25.73 13.36 -1.16
CA ASN A 81 -26.83 13.34 -0.17
C ASN A 81 -28.06 12.55 -0.66
N ASN A 82 -28.27 12.46 -1.97
CA ASN A 82 -29.31 11.65 -2.58
C ASN A 82 -28.81 10.26 -2.98
N LYS A 83 -27.51 9.96 -2.77
CA LYS A 83 -26.83 8.74 -3.22
C LYS A 83 -27.00 8.50 -4.73
N ASP A 84 -26.90 9.58 -5.51
CA ASP A 84 -27.06 9.56 -6.96
C ASP A 84 -25.72 9.80 -7.65
N TYR A 85 -25.23 8.78 -8.36
CA TYR A 85 -23.98 8.78 -9.14
C TYR A 85 -24.27 8.27 -10.55
N PRO A 86 -24.84 9.12 -11.43
CA PRO A 86 -25.37 8.71 -12.73
C PRO A 86 -24.37 8.07 -13.69
N ALA A 87 -23.07 8.36 -13.55
CA ALA A 87 -22.02 7.85 -14.43
C ALA A 87 -21.67 6.37 -14.19
N VAL A 88 -22.05 5.79 -13.03
CA VAL A 88 -21.96 4.33 -12.77
C VAL A 88 -23.28 3.60 -13.02
N PRO A 89 -24.32 4.33 -13.42
CA PRO A 89 -25.51 4.67 -12.60
C PRO A 89 -25.70 3.92 -11.27
N TYR A 90 -25.24 4.51 -10.16
CA TYR A 90 -25.71 4.15 -8.83
C TYR A 90 -26.77 5.12 -8.33
N SER A 91 -27.74 4.58 -7.60
CA SER A 91 -28.85 5.28 -6.96
C SER A 91 -28.88 4.95 -5.47
N TYR A 92 -29.79 5.58 -4.71
CA TYR A 92 -30.01 5.28 -3.30
C TYR A 92 -30.16 3.78 -2.98
N PHE A 93 -30.71 2.99 -3.91
CA PHE A 93 -30.87 1.55 -3.74
C PHE A 93 -29.56 0.77 -3.75
N ASP A 94 -28.44 1.36 -4.13
CA ASP A 94 -27.14 0.68 -4.27
C ASP A 94 -26.24 0.86 -3.05
N PHE A 95 -26.72 1.58 -2.03
CA PHE A 95 -25.98 1.91 -0.81
C PHE A 95 -26.67 1.32 0.41
N HIS A 96 -25.90 1.15 1.50
CA HIS A 96 -26.47 0.87 2.80
C HIS A 96 -27.28 2.05 3.32
N ALA A 97 -28.12 1.84 4.34
CA ALA A 97 -28.79 2.94 5.04
C ALA A 97 -27.75 3.88 5.68
N SER A 98 -27.99 5.18 5.66
CA SER A 98 -27.01 6.14 6.19
C SER A 98 -26.90 6.05 7.71
N CYS A 99 -25.67 5.84 8.19
CA CYS A 99 -25.24 5.90 9.58
C CYS A 99 -23.73 6.23 9.58
N SER A 100 -23.17 6.64 10.70
CA SER A 100 -21.73 6.90 10.84
C SER A 100 -21.05 5.80 11.63
N ILE A 101 -19.79 5.48 11.29
CA ILE A 101 -18.96 4.58 12.09
C ILE A 101 -18.46 5.33 13.33
N ASN A 102 -18.91 4.91 14.50
CA ASN A 102 -18.57 5.41 15.83
C ASN A 102 -18.03 4.30 16.75
N ASN A 103 -18.36 3.02 16.49
CA ASN A 103 -17.97 1.89 17.33
C ASN A 103 -17.26 0.77 16.54
N TYR A 104 -15.94 0.71 16.64
CA TYR A 104 -15.12 -0.36 16.02
C TYR A 104 -15.27 -1.74 16.70
N ASN A 105 -16.02 -1.84 17.80
CA ASN A 105 -16.40 -3.11 18.41
C ASN A 105 -17.76 -3.64 17.91
N ASP A 106 -18.38 -2.96 16.94
CA ASP A 106 -19.53 -3.49 16.19
C ASP A 106 -19.12 -3.71 14.73
N ALA A 107 -18.91 -4.97 14.34
CA ALA A 107 -18.49 -5.33 12.99
C ALA A 107 -19.54 -4.96 11.92
N ARG A 108 -20.83 -4.88 12.28
CA ARG A 108 -21.88 -4.46 11.36
C ARG A 108 -21.83 -2.96 11.13
N GLU A 109 -21.63 -2.18 12.20
CA GLU A 109 -21.44 -0.74 12.09
C GLU A 109 -20.20 -0.41 11.23
N VAL A 110 -19.07 -1.08 11.48
CA VAL A 110 -17.82 -0.91 10.72
C VAL A 110 -18.00 -1.17 9.22
N ARG A 111 -18.90 -2.10 8.83
CA ARG A 111 -19.07 -2.57 7.45
C ARG A 111 -20.28 -2.02 6.70
N ASN A 112 -21.23 -1.42 7.40
CA ASN A 112 -22.50 -0.97 6.80
C ASN A 112 -22.78 0.52 7.02
N CYS A 113 -21.89 1.24 7.71
CA CYS A 113 -22.02 2.67 7.95
C CYS A 113 -20.97 3.47 7.19
N GLU A 114 -21.26 4.74 6.97
CA GLU A 114 -20.44 5.68 6.21
C GLU A 114 -19.14 5.99 6.96
N LEU A 115 -18.01 5.54 6.40
CA LEU A 115 -16.68 5.92 6.84
C LEU A 115 -16.48 7.41 6.56
N VAL A 116 -16.44 8.23 7.62
CA VAL A 116 -16.27 9.69 7.56
C VAL A 116 -17.23 10.39 6.57
N GLY A 117 -18.47 9.88 6.45
CA GLY A 117 -19.52 10.45 5.59
C GLY A 117 -19.44 10.07 4.10
N LEU A 118 -18.50 9.19 3.73
CA LEU A 118 -18.42 8.61 2.39
C LEU A 118 -19.57 7.63 2.17
N LYS A 119 -20.22 7.69 1.01
CA LYS A 119 -21.47 6.95 0.79
C LYS A 119 -21.17 5.47 0.58
N ASP A 120 -21.57 4.68 1.57
CA ASP A 120 -21.21 3.27 1.72
C ASP A 120 -22.02 2.37 0.77
N LEU A 121 -21.35 1.76 -0.20
CA LEU A 121 -21.96 0.88 -1.20
C LEU A 121 -22.41 -0.43 -0.53
N ASP A 122 -23.53 -0.97 -0.98
CA ASP A 122 -24.03 -2.27 -0.52
C ASP A 122 -23.54 -3.37 -1.46
N GLN A 123 -22.35 -3.92 -1.17
CA GLN A 123 -21.75 -4.97 -2.01
C GLN A 123 -22.47 -6.33 -1.89
N SER A 124 -23.51 -6.46 -1.07
CA SER A 124 -24.37 -7.66 -1.07
C SER A 124 -25.28 -7.71 -2.30
N LYS A 125 -25.48 -6.57 -2.99
CA LYS A 125 -26.32 -6.45 -4.18
C LYS A 125 -25.58 -6.87 -5.45
N ASP A 126 -26.23 -7.73 -6.25
CA ASP A 126 -25.68 -8.22 -7.53
C ASP A 126 -25.30 -7.09 -8.49
N TRP A 127 -26.09 -6.00 -8.52
CA TRP A 127 -25.81 -4.84 -9.37
C TRP A 127 -24.50 -4.15 -9.00
N VAL A 128 -24.30 -3.88 -7.70
CA VAL A 128 -23.06 -3.28 -7.17
C VAL A 128 -21.87 -4.18 -7.47
N GLN A 129 -21.99 -5.47 -7.17
CA GLN A 129 -20.92 -6.42 -7.47
C GLN A 129 -20.60 -6.47 -8.98
N GLN A 130 -21.61 -6.46 -9.86
CA GLN A 130 -21.38 -6.48 -11.30
C GLN A 130 -20.64 -5.23 -11.77
N ARG A 131 -21.02 -4.05 -11.30
CA ARG A 131 -20.33 -2.80 -11.66
C ARG A 131 -18.88 -2.78 -11.19
N VAL A 132 -18.60 -3.26 -9.99
CA VAL A 132 -17.23 -3.42 -9.48
C VAL A 132 -16.45 -4.44 -10.31
N VAL A 133 -17.03 -5.60 -10.62
CA VAL A 133 -16.39 -6.66 -11.42
C VAL A 133 -16.10 -6.18 -12.85
N ASP A 134 -17.04 -5.47 -13.48
CA ASP A 134 -16.87 -4.89 -14.82
C ASP A 134 -15.66 -3.94 -14.84
N PHE A 135 -15.59 -3.06 -13.85
CA PHE A 135 -14.48 -2.12 -13.70
C PHE A 135 -13.14 -2.83 -13.47
N MET A 136 -13.08 -3.77 -12.52
CA MET A 136 -11.86 -4.53 -12.24
C MET A 136 -11.41 -5.35 -13.45
N ASN A 137 -12.33 -5.98 -14.18
CA ASN A 137 -12.01 -6.74 -15.38
C ASN A 137 -11.51 -5.85 -16.53
N LYS A 138 -12.08 -4.65 -16.71
CA LYS A 138 -11.54 -3.65 -17.65
C LYS A 138 -10.07 -3.33 -17.36
N LEU A 139 -9.71 -3.18 -16.08
CA LEU A 139 -8.32 -2.96 -15.67
C LEU A 139 -7.41 -4.17 -15.94
N LEU A 140 -7.92 -5.39 -15.75
CA LEU A 140 -7.19 -6.62 -16.08
C LEU A 140 -6.94 -6.75 -17.59
N ASP A 141 -7.89 -6.34 -18.42
CA ASP A 141 -7.75 -6.34 -19.88
C ASP A 141 -6.63 -5.39 -20.34
N PHE A 142 -6.42 -4.26 -19.64
CA PHE A 142 -5.26 -3.39 -19.86
C PHE A 142 -3.92 -4.01 -19.45
N GLY A 143 -3.92 -5.09 -18.65
CA GLY A 143 -2.72 -5.80 -18.21
C GLY A 143 -2.30 -5.50 -16.77
N VAL A 144 -3.19 -4.97 -15.94
CA VAL A 144 -2.97 -4.85 -14.49
C VAL A 144 -2.73 -6.23 -13.89
N ALA A 145 -1.75 -6.34 -12.98
CA ALA A 145 -1.36 -7.60 -12.35
C ALA A 145 -2.17 -7.92 -11.09
N GLY A 146 -2.86 -6.94 -10.51
CA GLY A 146 -3.59 -7.08 -9.27
C GLY A 146 -4.02 -5.77 -8.64
N PHE A 147 -4.53 -5.84 -7.42
CA PHE A 147 -5.23 -4.75 -6.76
C PHE A 147 -4.83 -4.59 -5.29
N ARG A 148 -4.60 -3.34 -4.88
CA ARG A 148 -4.70 -2.91 -3.48
C ARG A 148 -6.15 -2.58 -3.22
N VAL A 149 -6.83 -3.37 -2.40
CA VAL A 149 -8.23 -3.13 -2.06
C VAL A 149 -8.29 -2.14 -0.90
N ASP A 150 -8.70 -0.92 -1.19
CA ASP A 150 -8.90 0.16 -0.22
C ASP A 150 -9.98 -0.22 0.80
N ALA A 151 -9.80 0.21 2.05
CA ALA A 151 -10.82 0.12 3.10
C ALA A 151 -11.44 -1.29 3.25
N ALA A 152 -10.70 -2.36 2.97
CA ALA A 152 -11.26 -3.73 2.98
C ALA A 152 -11.86 -4.12 4.33
N LYS A 153 -11.36 -3.55 5.44
CA LYS A 153 -11.96 -3.69 6.79
C LYS A 153 -13.46 -3.34 6.82
N HIS A 154 -13.87 -2.39 6.00
CA HIS A 154 -15.21 -1.83 5.92
C HIS A 154 -16.12 -2.58 4.94
N MET A 155 -15.67 -3.69 4.35
CA MET A 155 -16.48 -4.53 3.47
C MET A 155 -16.62 -5.94 4.04
N TRP A 156 -17.72 -6.63 3.72
CA TRP A 156 -17.88 -8.02 4.15
C TRP A 156 -16.95 -8.96 3.36
N PRO A 157 -16.20 -9.86 4.04
CA PRO A 157 -15.37 -10.86 3.37
C PRO A 157 -16.15 -11.75 2.38
N SER A 158 -17.43 -12.02 2.65
CA SER A 158 -18.30 -12.79 1.75
C SER A 158 -18.51 -12.08 0.42
N ASP A 159 -18.72 -10.77 0.43
CA ASP A 159 -19.03 -9.99 -0.77
C ASP A 159 -17.74 -9.78 -1.59
N LEU A 160 -16.63 -9.50 -0.90
CA LEU A 160 -15.29 -9.49 -1.50
C LEU A 160 -14.96 -10.82 -2.18
N LYS A 161 -15.26 -11.95 -1.53
CA LYS A 161 -15.06 -13.28 -2.10
C LYS A 161 -15.83 -13.44 -3.41
N THR A 162 -17.11 -13.06 -3.44
CA THR A 162 -17.97 -13.16 -4.62
C THR A 162 -17.42 -12.29 -5.76
N ILE A 163 -17.02 -11.05 -5.48
CA ILE A 163 -16.39 -10.16 -6.46
C ILE A 163 -15.09 -10.77 -7.01
N PHE A 164 -14.18 -11.22 -6.14
CA PHE A 164 -12.86 -11.73 -6.55
C PHE A 164 -12.94 -13.04 -7.34
N GLN A 165 -13.96 -13.88 -7.08
CA GLN A 165 -14.20 -15.11 -7.84
C GLN A 165 -14.67 -14.83 -9.28
N ARG A 166 -15.30 -13.68 -9.53
CA ARG A 166 -15.79 -13.26 -10.85
C ARG A 166 -14.75 -12.52 -11.69
N LEU A 167 -13.56 -12.25 -11.15
CA LEU A 167 -12.49 -11.61 -11.90
C LEU A 167 -11.92 -12.55 -12.97
N ASN A 168 -11.48 -11.98 -14.09
CA ASN A 168 -10.80 -12.69 -15.15
C ASN A 168 -9.39 -13.15 -14.72
N ASN A 169 -8.85 -14.15 -15.42
CA ASN A 169 -7.43 -14.47 -15.31
C ASN A 169 -6.60 -13.37 -15.97
N LEU A 170 -5.36 -13.21 -15.52
CA LEU A 170 -4.39 -12.29 -16.13
C LEU A 170 -4.06 -12.74 -17.56
N SER A 171 -4.07 -11.80 -18.49
CA SER A 171 -3.89 -12.10 -19.92
C SER A 171 -2.43 -12.44 -20.26
N THR A 172 -2.22 -13.55 -20.96
CA THR A 172 -0.90 -13.94 -21.48
C THR A 172 -0.33 -12.93 -22.49
N ALA A 173 -1.19 -12.09 -23.11
CA ALA A 173 -0.77 -11.01 -24.00
C ALA A 173 0.10 -9.96 -23.29
N HIS A 174 -0.02 -9.84 -21.95
CA HIS A 174 0.79 -8.94 -21.12
C HIS A 174 1.97 -9.66 -20.42
N GLY A 175 2.33 -10.85 -20.92
CA GLY A 175 3.46 -11.63 -20.40
C GLY A 175 3.20 -12.30 -19.05
N PHE A 176 1.93 -12.56 -18.71
CA PHE A 176 1.55 -13.38 -17.55
C PHE A 176 1.50 -14.87 -17.92
N LEU A 177 1.60 -15.74 -16.92
CA LEU A 177 1.43 -17.18 -17.11
C LEU A 177 -0.04 -17.52 -17.37
N SER A 178 -0.28 -18.61 -18.12
CA SER A 178 -1.64 -19.12 -18.31
C SER A 178 -2.29 -19.42 -16.95
N ASN A 179 -3.57 -19.08 -16.81
CA ASN A 179 -4.37 -19.22 -15.59
C ASN A 179 -3.86 -18.42 -14.37
N ALA A 180 -2.93 -17.47 -14.56
CA ALA A 180 -2.53 -16.59 -13.47
C ALA A 180 -3.72 -15.76 -12.98
N ARG A 181 -3.94 -15.71 -11.66
CA ARG A 181 -4.97 -14.88 -11.03
C ARG A 181 -4.41 -13.51 -10.65
N PRO A 182 -5.24 -12.45 -10.63
CA PRO A 182 -4.82 -11.16 -10.14
C PRO A 182 -4.34 -11.25 -8.68
N PHE A 183 -3.25 -10.55 -8.39
CA PHE A 183 -2.70 -10.46 -7.04
C PHE A 183 -3.55 -9.51 -6.19
N ILE A 184 -4.24 -10.04 -5.18
CA ILE A 184 -5.07 -9.24 -4.27
C ILE A 184 -4.33 -9.01 -2.96
N TYR A 185 -4.26 -7.75 -2.52
CA TYR A 185 -3.87 -7.40 -1.16
C TYR A 185 -4.81 -6.35 -0.59
N GLN A 186 -5.20 -6.56 0.65
CA GLN A 186 -6.36 -5.88 1.24
C GLN A 186 -5.91 -4.98 2.38
N GLU A 187 -6.40 -3.75 2.38
CA GLU A 187 -6.20 -2.86 3.51
C GLU A 187 -7.12 -3.24 4.67
N VAL A 188 -6.54 -3.86 5.69
CA VAL A 188 -7.21 -4.13 6.96
C VAL A 188 -6.35 -3.59 8.08
N ILE A 189 -6.71 -2.41 8.58
CA ILE A 189 -6.05 -1.81 9.74
C ILE A 189 -6.54 -2.55 10.99
N ASP A 190 -5.77 -3.54 11.44
CA ASP A 190 -6.02 -4.33 12.64
C ASP A 190 -4.81 -4.29 13.59
N MET A 191 -4.95 -3.49 14.65
CA MET A 191 -3.99 -3.40 15.76
C MET A 191 -4.43 -4.21 16.99
N GLY A 192 -5.45 -5.08 16.84
CA GLY A 192 -6.15 -5.81 17.90
C GLY A 192 -7.14 -4.96 18.69
N GLY A 193 -8.05 -5.63 19.40
CA GLY A 193 -9.03 -4.94 20.27
C GLY A 193 -10.20 -4.30 19.52
N GLU A 194 -10.44 -4.68 18.28
CA GLU A 194 -11.61 -4.32 17.46
C GLU A 194 -12.41 -5.58 17.11
N ALA A 195 -13.67 -5.42 16.68
CA ALA A 195 -14.52 -6.56 16.32
C ALA A 195 -14.18 -7.18 14.96
N VAL A 196 -13.53 -6.43 14.07
CA VAL A 196 -13.08 -6.92 12.76
C VAL A 196 -11.61 -7.30 12.83
N SER A 197 -11.27 -8.49 12.35
CA SER A 197 -9.89 -8.99 12.34
C SER A 197 -9.34 -9.18 10.93
N LYS A 198 -8.04 -8.92 10.77
CA LYS A 198 -7.26 -9.24 9.56
C LYS A 198 -7.37 -10.71 9.14
N TYR A 199 -7.58 -11.62 10.09
CA TYR A 199 -7.71 -13.06 9.82
C TYR A 199 -8.96 -13.43 9.02
N GLU A 200 -9.97 -12.56 8.97
CA GLU A 200 -11.18 -12.79 8.16
C GLU A 200 -10.90 -12.70 6.65
N TYR A 201 -9.80 -12.05 6.25
CA TYR A 201 -9.49 -11.70 4.85
C TYR A 201 -8.37 -12.55 4.23
N VAL A 202 -7.67 -13.38 5.02
CA VAL A 202 -6.46 -14.12 4.58
C VAL A 202 -6.73 -15.18 3.51
N ASN A 203 -7.97 -15.66 3.42
CA ASN A 203 -8.39 -16.62 2.40
C ASN A 203 -8.71 -15.96 1.05
N LEU A 204 -8.82 -14.62 1.02
CA LEU A 204 -9.16 -13.85 -0.18
C LEU A 204 -7.91 -13.32 -0.90
N GLY A 205 -6.80 -13.19 -0.19
CA GLY A 205 -5.55 -12.64 -0.71
C GLY A 205 -4.57 -12.32 0.40
N PHE A 206 -3.62 -11.44 0.10
CA PHE A 206 -2.73 -10.86 1.10
C PHE A 206 -3.47 -9.78 1.89
N VAL A 207 -2.94 -9.42 3.05
CA VAL A 207 -3.47 -8.35 3.89
C VAL A 207 -2.31 -7.45 4.33
N THR A 208 -2.55 -6.14 4.39
CA THR A 208 -1.59 -5.16 4.90
C THR A 208 -1.33 -5.38 6.39
N GLU A 209 -0.09 -5.64 6.77
CA GLU A 209 0.27 -5.87 8.18
C GLU A 209 0.66 -4.56 8.86
N PHE A 210 -0.32 -3.80 9.37
CA PHE A 210 -0.06 -2.52 10.04
C PHE A 210 0.72 -2.66 11.35
N ARG A 211 0.61 -3.81 12.06
CA ARG A 211 1.44 -4.05 13.25
C ARG A 211 2.92 -4.11 12.90
N TYR A 212 3.28 -4.63 11.73
CA TYR A 212 4.66 -4.60 11.25
C TYR A 212 5.18 -3.16 11.16
N SER A 213 4.41 -2.27 10.50
CA SER A 213 4.75 -0.86 10.33
C SER A 213 4.91 -0.13 11.68
N ALA A 214 4.00 -0.37 12.62
CA ALA A 214 4.09 0.20 13.96
C ALA A 214 5.29 -0.34 14.76
N SER A 215 5.48 -1.66 14.79
CA SER A 215 6.55 -2.31 15.56
C SER A 215 7.94 -1.98 15.01
N ILE A 216 8.13 -1.98 13.69
CA ILE A 216 9.45 -1.69 13.10
C ILE A 216 9.83 -0.23 13.35
N SER A 217 8.84 0.66 13.29
CA SER A 217 9.07 2.08 13.56
C SER A 217 9.44 2.32 15.03
N ARG A 218 8.79 1.63 15.98
CA ARG A 218 9.16 1.69 17.40
C ARG A 218 10.59 1.22 17.67
N VAL A 219 10.97 0.06 17.12
CA VAL A 219 12.31 -0.51 17.28
C VAL A 219 13.37 0.45 16.75
N PHE A 220 13.23 0.92 15.50
CA PHE A 220 14.23 1.81 14.90
C PHE A 220 14.19 3.25 15.41
N ARG A 221 13.15 3.65 16.17
CA ARG A 221 13.14 4.87 17.00
C ARG A 221 13.86 4.70 18.34
N GLY A 222 14.28 3.49 18.70
CA GLY A 222 14.91 3.19 19.98
C GLY A 222 13.91 3.10 21.15
N LYS A 223 12.62 2.90 20.85
CA LYS A 223 11.61 2.64 21.89
C LYS A 223 11.61 1.17 22.34
N ASP A 224 12.08 0.29 21.46
CA ASP A 224 12.32 -1.12 21.72
C ASP A 224 13.74 -1.45 21.19
N ASP A 225 14.45 -2.39 21.83
CA ASP A 225 15.83 -2.74 21.42
C ASP A 225 15.87 -3.58 20.13
N LEU A 226 16.89 -3.36 19.28
CA LEU A 226 17.07 -4.13 18.04
C LEU A 226 17.21 -5.64 18.28
N ARG A 227 17.76 -6.09 19.42
CA ARG A 227 17.90 -7.52 19.76
C ARG A 227 16.58 -8.29 19.67
N TRP A 228 15.45 -7.63 19.91
CA TRP A 228 14.14 -8.28 19.90
C TRP A 228 13.71 -8.72 18.49
N LEU A 229 14.36 -8.22 17.45
CA LEU A 229 14.10 -8.61 16.07
C LEU A 229 14.52 -10.07 15.74
N ILE A 230 15.14 -10.80 16.68
CA ILE A 230 15.57 -12.20 16.49
C ILE A 230 14.42 -13.12 16.05
N ASN A 231 13.21 -12.91 16.57
CA ASN A 231 12.00 -13.66 16.27
C ASN A 231 10.96 -12.84 15.49
N TRP A 232 11.42 -11.85 14.72
CA TRP A 232 10.56 -10.94 13.95
C TRP A 232 9.61 -11.69 13.00
N GLY A 233 8.31 -11.70 13.30
CA GLY A 233 7.34 -12.53 12.60
C GLY A 233 6.05 -12.77 13.39
N PRO A 234 5.40 -13.95 13.24
CA PRO A 234 4.13 -14.23 13.92
C PRO A 234 4.17 -14.12 15.45
N GLU A 235 5.34 -14.33 16.08
CA GLU A 235 5.53 -14.15 17.52
C GLU A 235 5.33 -12.69 17.98
N TRP A 236 5.41 -11.72 17.06
CA TRP A 236 5.09 -10.32 17.28
C TRP A 236 3.59 -9.99 17.06
N GLY A 237 2.74 -11.01 16.87
CA GLY A 237 1.32 -10.86 16.55
C GLY A 237 1.05 -10.48 15.08
N PHE A 238 2.04 -10.68 14.22
CA PHE A 238 1.86 -10.53 12.77
C PHE A 238 1.14 -11.74 12.18
N MET A 239 0.53 -11.57 11.01
CA MET A 239 0.01 -12.67 10.22
C MET A 239 1.13 -13.60 9.74
N PRO A 240 0.79 -14.81 9.26
CA PRO A 240 1.73 -15.63 8.53
C PRO A 240 2.37 -14.86 7.35
N SER A 241 3.67 -15.08 7.15
CA SER A 241 4.49 -14.36 6.15
C SER A 241 3.92 -14.45 4.74
N GLU A 242 3.36 -15.61 4.39
CA GLU A 242 2.73 -15.92 3.10
C GLU A 242 1.38 -15.24 2.87
N ARG A 243 0.86 -14.52 3.87
CA ARG A 243 -0.37 -13.71 3.79
C ARG A 243 -0.15 -12.23 4.05
N ALA A 244 1.07 -11.80 4.37
CA ALA A 244 1.37 -10.44 4.77
C ALA A 244 1.97 -9.60 3.64
N LEU A 245 1.41 -8.42 3.40
CA LEU A 245 2.09 -7.32 2.72
C LEU A 245 2.60 -6.33 3.78
N VAL A 246 3.90 -6.08 3.77
CA VAL A 246 4.60 -5.31 4.82
C VAL A 246 5.21 -4.05 4.25
N PHE A 247 5.30 -3.02 5.08
CA PHE A 247 5.83 -1.71 4.75
C PHE A 247 6.29 -1.02 6.04
N VAL A 248 7.23 -0.07 5.92
CA VAL A 248 7.62 0.79 7.05
C VAL A 248 6.55 1.86 7.26
N ASP A 249 6.12 2.51 6.18
CA ASP A 249 5.04 3.49 6.13
C ASP A 249 4.16 3.29 4.89
N ASN A 250 2.96 3.86 4.92
CA ASN A 250 2.09 4.03 3.76
C ASN A 250 1.70 5.51 3.60
N HIS A 251 0.84 5.80 2.63
CA HIS A 251 0.42 7.17 2.35
C HIS A 251 -0.41 7.79 3.49
N ASP A 252 -1.17 7.00 4.26
CA ASP A 252 -1.95 7.49 5.41
C ASP A 252 -1.06 7.75 6.63
N ASN A 253 -0.33 6.73 7.08
CA ASN A 253 0.31 6.75 8.38
C ASN A 253 1.58 7.59 8.42
N GLN A 254 2.19 7.89 7.27
CA GLN A 254 3.24 8.91 7.20
C GLN A 254 2.69 10.33 7.50
N ARG A 255 1.37 10.53 7.39
CA ARG A 255 0.64 11.78 7.73
C ARG A 255 -0.02 11.74 9.11
N GLY A 256 0.14 10.63 9.85
CA GLY A 256 -0.50 10.43 11.15
C GLY A 256 -1.93 9.90 11.07
N HIS A 257 -2.42 9.53 9.89
CA HIS A 257 -3.71 8.86 9.73
C HIS A 257 -3.57 7.34 9.92
N GLY A 258 -4.64 6.66 10.33
CA GLY A 258 -4.62 5.21 10.52
C GLY A 258 -3.80 4.77 11.75
N ALA A 259 -3.07 3.65 11.64
CA ALA A 259 -2.39 3.02 12.76
C ALA A 259 -0.95 3.50 12.99
N GLY A 260 -0.54 3.50 14.27
CA GLY A 260 0.84 3.73 14.71
C GLY A 260 1.17 5.16 15.15
N GLY A 261 0.33 6.14 14.81
CA GLY A 261 0.44 7.52 15.29
C GLY A 261 1.79 8.18 14.98
N SER A 262 2.29 9.02 15.90
CA SER A 262 3.54 9.77 15.74
C SER A 262 4.81 8.91 15.71
N ASP A 263 4.68 7.61 16.02
CA ASP A 263 5.80 6.68 16.02
C ASP A 263 6.13 6.12 14.65
N ILE A 264 5.30 6.32 13.64
CA ILE A 264 5.62 5.86 12.29
C ILE A 264 6.87 6.56 11.77
N LEU A 265 7.83 5.77 11.28
CA LEU A 265 9.00 6.29 10.58
C LEU A 265 8.60 6.62 9.14
N ASN A 266 9.04 7.77 8.65
CA ASN A 266 8.91 8.15 7.24
C ASN A 266 10.18 8.86 6.77
N TYR A 267 10.19 9.38 5.55
CA TYR A 267 11.33 10.05 4.95
C TYR A 267 11.87 11.24 5.79
N LYS A 268 11.06 11.86 6.66
CA LYS A 268 11.48 12.95 7.57
C LYS A 268 12.39 12.46 8.71
N ASN A 269 12.54 11.15 8.89
CA ASN A 269 13.52 10.52 9.79
C ASN A 269 14.51 9.66 8.98
N PRO A 270 15.35 10.27 8.11
CA PRO A 270 15.99 9.56 7.00
C PRO A 270 16.96 8.46 7.45
N ARG A 271 17.69 8.64 8.56
CA ARG A 271 18.61 7.61 9.08
C ARG A 271 17.83 6.39 9.54
N GLN A 272 16.90 6.56 10.47
CA GLN A 272 16.09 5.46 11.01
C GLN A 272 15.23 4.81 9.93
N TYR A 273 14.63 5.59 9.03
CA TYR A 273 13.81 5.08 7.94
C TYR A 273 14.58 4.17 6.99
N LYS A 274 15.80 4.57 6.60
CA LYS A 274 16.68 3.73 5.77
C LYS A 274 17.06 2.43 6.49
N MET A 275 17.35 2.50 7.79
CA MET A 275 17.66 1.29 8.57
C MET A 275 16.46 0.34 8.66
N ALA A 276 15.26 0.85 8.96
CA ALA A 276 14.04 0.06 9.00
C ALA A 276 13.71 -0.57 7.63
N THR A 277 13.85 0.21 6.56
CA THR A 277 13.63 -0.26 5.17
C THR A 277 14.66 -1.33 4.79
N ALA A 278 15.93 -1.15 5.16
CA ALA A 278 16.97 -2.14 4.94
C ALA A 278 16.67 -3.44 5.70
N PHE A 279 16.23 -3.37 6.96
CA PHE A 279 15.82 -4.55 7.71
C PHE A 279 14.63 -5.26 7.04
N MET A 280 13.59 -4.52 6.64
CA MET A 280 12.45 -5.08 5.91
C MET A 280 12.85 -5.81 4.64
N LEU A 281 13.78 -5.25 3.88
CA LEU A 281 14.28 -5.86 2.64
C LEU A 281 15.20 -7.06 2.91
N ALA A 282 15.99 -7.02 3.99
CA ALA A 282 16.90 -8.09 4.39
C ALA A 282 16.21 -9.27 5.09
N TYR A 283 15.08 -9.08 5.75
CA TYR A 283 14.41 -10.14 6.53
C TYR A 283 13.39 -10.94 5.67
N PRO A 284 13.30 -12.28 5.80
CA PRO A 284 12.43 -13.14 4.96
C PRO A 284 10.94 -13.13 5.34
N PHE A 285 10.39 -11.98 5.70
CA PHE A 285 8.98 -11.86 6.11
C PHE A 285 8.17 -11.03 5.09
N GLY A 286 7.01 -11.54 4.70
CA GLY A 286 6.03 -10.82 3.87
C GLY A 286 6.46 -10.51 2.44
N ILE A 287 5.55 -9.82 1.75
CA ILE A 287 5.82 -9.08 0.51
C ILE A 287 6.11 -7.63 0.90
N ALA A 288 7.32 -7.15 0.62
CA ALA A 288 7.75 -5.81 0.99
C ALA A 288 7.26 -4.77 -0.04
N ARG A 289 6.65 -3.70 0.46
CA ARG A 289 6.32 -2.49 -0.29
C ARG A 289 7.14 -1.32 0.27
N VAL A 290 7.77 -0.57 -0.61
CA VAL A 290 8.51 0.66 -0.29
C VAL A 290 7.67 1.85 -0.72
N MET A 291 7.46 2.81 0.17
CA MET A 291 6.75 4.05 -0.13
C MET A 291 7.59 4.93 -1.06
N SER A 292 6.93 5.74 -1.89
CA SER A 292 7.58 6.77 -2.70
C SER A 292 6.75 8.04 -2.62
N SER A 293 7.22 9.00 -1.83
CA SER A 293 6.46 10.14 -1.37
C SER A 293 6.70 11.39 -2.21
N PHE A 294 5.79 12.34 -2.08
CA PHE A 294 6.06 13.76 -2.30
C PHE A 294 6.24 14.47 -0.95
N ASP A 295 6.94 15.59 -0.96
CA ASP A 295 7.17 16.39 0.24
C ASP A 295 5.90 17.13 0.68
N PHE A 296 5.59 17.10 1.98
CA PHE A 296 4.42 17.77 2.54
C PHE A 296 4.70 18.31 3.94
N ASN A 297 4.08 19.44 4.28
CA ASN A 297 4.07 19.99 5.64
C ASN A 297 2.69 19.96 6.30
N ASP A 298 1.64 19.79 5.48
CA ASP A 298 0.25 19.67 5.89
C ASP A 298 -0.24 18.24 5.55
N PRO A 299 -0.90 17.52 6.47
CA PRO A 299 -1.41 16.18 6.21
C PRO A 299 -2.44 16.12 5.07
N ASP A 300 -3.14 17.21 4.75
CA ASP A 300 -4.11 17.26 3.64
C ASP A 300 -3.46 17.67 2.30
N GLN A 301 -2.20 18.11 2.31
CA GLN A 301 -1.53 18.65 1.13
C GLN A 301 -1.56 17.68 -0.06
N GLY A 302 -1.99 18.19 -1.21
CA GLY A 302 -1.87 17.50 -2.50
C GLY A 302 -0.41 17.37 -2.98
N PRO A 303 -0.19 16.59 -4.06
CA PRO A 303 1.12 16.47 -4.68
C PRO A 303 1.60 17.80 -5.27
N PRO A 304 2.90 17.93 -5.61
CA PRO A 304 3.41 19.10 -6.32
C PRO A 304 2.59 19.40 -7.58
N THR A 305 2.22 20.68 -7.77
CA THR A 305 1.40 21.11 -8.91
C THR A 305 2.12 22.15 -9.77
N THR A 306 1.69 22.29 -11.02
CA THR A 306 2.16 23.36 -11.92
C THR A 306 1.36 24.65 -11.77
N ASP A 307 0.08 24.54 -11.41
CA ASP A 307 -0.92 25.62 -11.43
C ASP A 307 -1.96 25.49 -10.31
N GLY A 308 -1.70 24.67 -9.29
CA GLY A 308 -2.66 24.33 -8.25
C GLY A 308 -3.65 23.23 -8.62
N ILE A 309 -3.67 22.76 -9.88
CA ILE A 309 -4.66 21.79 -10.40
C ILE A 309 -3.96 20.54 -10.93
N HIS A 310 -3.01 20.72 -11.86
CA HIS A 310 -2.33 19.64 -12.55
C HIS A 310 -1.09 19.19 -11.79
N THR A 311 -0.87 17.87 -11.72
CA THR A 311 0.28 17.30 -11.01
C THR A 311 1.56 17.58 -11.80
N ARG A 312 2.55 18.17 -11.15
CA ARG A 312 3.88 18.41 -11.73
C ARG A 312 4.68 17.12 -11.73
N SER A 313 5.17 16.71 -12.90
CA SER A 313 6.00 15.51 -13.02
C SER A 313 7.29 15.59 -12.18
N PRO A 314 7.80 14.47 -11.64
CA PRO A 314 9.11 14.42 -11.01
C PRO A 314 10.24 14.77 -11.98
N VAL A 315 11.24 15.53 -11.50
CA VAL A 315 12.49 15.77 -12.22
C VAL A 315 13.54 14.81 -11.70
N ILE A 316 14.17 14.04 -12.58
CA ILE A 316 15.26 13.11 -12.23
C ILE A 316 16.58 13.83 -12.47
N ASN A 317 17.37 13.96 -11.41
CA ASN A 317 18.69 14.60 -11.42
C ASN A 317 19.77 13.65 -11.97
N VAL A 318 20.95 14.20 -12.26
CA VAL A 318 22.12 13.43 -12.73
C VAL A 318 22.59 12.40 -11.69
N ASP A 319 22.39 12.68 -10.40
CA ASP A 319 22.68 11.76 -9.29
C ASP A 319 21.57 10.72 -9.04
N ASN A 320 20.60 10.61 -9.97
CA ASN A 320 19.46 9.70 -9.94
C ASN A 320 18.43 9.97 -8.83
N LEU A 321 18.58 11.05 -8.06
CA LEU A 321 17.58 11.52 -7.08
C LEU A 321 16.46 12.32 -7.78
N CYS A 322 15.34 12.50 -7.07
CA CYS A 322 14.24 13.32 -7.55
C CYS A 322 14.31 14.75 -7.01
N ASN A 323 13.76 15.69 -7.77
CA ASN A 323 13.53 17.07 -7.37
C ASN A 323 12.09 17.48 -7.71
N GLY A 324 11.73 18.75 -7.45
CA GLY A 324 10.40 19.28 -7.71
C GLY A 324 9.38 18.88 -6.65
N GLY A 325 9.82 18.67 -5.40
CA GLY A 325 8.96 18.27 -4.29
C GLY A 325 8.67 16.76 -4.23
N TRP A 326 9.42 15.94 -4.97
CA TRP A 326 9.31 14.48 -4.96
C TRP A 326 10.45 13.87 -4.16
N ILE A 327 10.14 13.01 -3.20
CA ILE A 327 11.12 12.41 -2.29
C ILE A 327 11.83 11.22 -2.94
N CYS A 328 11.06 10.37 -3.63
CA CYS A 328 11.55 9.20 -4.35
C CYS A 328 12.47 8.28 -3.53
N GLU A 329 12.00 7.81 -2.37
CA GLU A 329 12.72 6.90 -1.48
C GLU A 329 13.22 5.66 -2.23
N HIS A 330 12.44 5.16 -3.20
CA HIS A 330 12.82 4.04 -4.08
C HIS A 330 14.11 4.28 -4.91
N ARG A 331 14.57 5.54 -5.04
CA ARG A 331 15.82 5.92 -5.73
C ARG A 331 16.98 6.19 -4.79
N TRP A 332 16.77 6.13 -3.48
CA TRP A 332 17.87 6.30 -2.53
C TRP A 332 18.81 5.11 -2.61
N LEU A 333 20.12 5.36 -2.72
CA LEU A 333 21.17 4.34 -2.84
C LEU A 333 20.99 3.18 -1.85
N PRO A 334 20.81 3.41 -0.54
CA PRO A 334 20.62 2.32 0.42
C PRO A 334 19.35 1.49 0.16
N ILE A 335 18.29 2.09 -0.39
CA ILE A 335 17.01 1.40 -0.62
C ILE A 335 17.09 0.52 -1.86
N TYR A 336 17.52 1.06 -3.01
CA TYR A 336 17.58 0.22 -4.22
C TYR A 336 18.69 -0.84 -4.14
N ASN A 337 19.82 -0.57 -3.45
CA ASN A 337 20.82 -1.61 -3.19
C ASN A 337 20.24 -2.72 -2.30
N MET A 338 19.40 -2.40 -1.32
CA MET A 338 18.73 -3.41 -0.50
C MET A 338 17.63 -4.17 -1.24
N VAL A 339 17.04 -3.59 -2.28
CA VAL A 339 16.20 -4.34 -3.24
C VAL A 339 17.05 -5.36 -4.01
N THR A 340 18.24 -4.96 -4.47
CA THR A 340 19.20 -5.89 -5.09
C THR A 340 19.65 -6.99 -4.11
N PHE A 341 19.98 -6.63 -2.86
CA PHE A 341 20.28 -7.60 -1.80
C PHE A 341 19.15 -8.62 -1.64
N ARG A 342 17.89 -8.15 -1.54
CA ARG A 342 16.71 -9.02 -1.42
C ARG A 342 16.56 -9.97 -2.61
N ASN A 343 16.83 -9.49 -3.83
CA ASN A 343 16.80 -10.31 -5.04
C ASN A 343 17.88 -11.40 -5.04
N VAL A 344 19.10 -11.06 -4.61
CA VAL A 344 20.23 -12.01 -4.53
C VAL A 344 19.97 -13.08 -3.48
N VAL A 345 19.59 -12.68 -2.25
CA VAL A 345 19.36 -13.65 -1.18
C VAL A 345 18.11 -14.48 -1.43
N GLY A 346 17.09 -13.92 -2.07
CA GLY A 346 15.82 -14.57 -2.36
C GLY A 346 14.91 -14.67 -1.13
N ARG A 347 13.59 -14.77 -1.33
CA ARG A 347 12.59 -14.71 -0.25
C ARG A 347 12.64 -15.92 0.71
N GLN A 348 12.96 -17.10 0.19
CA GLN A 348 12.91 -18.36 0.96
C GLN A 348 14.18 -18.65 1.76
N THR A 349 15.25 -17.88 1.56
CA THR A 349 16.52 -18.11 2.26
C THR A 349 16.36 -17.75 3.75
N PRO A 350 16.62 -18.65 4.70
CA PRO A 350 16.40 -18.35 6.12
C PRO A 350 17.44 -17.37 6.66
N VAL A 351 17.09 -16.75 7.80
CA VAL A 351 18.06 -16.06 8.65
C VAL A 351 18.97 -17.10 9.30
N ARG A 352 20.27 -16.82 9.36
CA ARG A 352 21.28 -17.66 10.02
C ARG A 352 22.27 -16.80 10.80
N ASN A 353 22.92 -17.41 11.79
CA ASN A 353 23.97 -16.79 12.62
C ASN A 353 23.56 -15.40 13.11
N TRP A 354 22.37 -15.32 13.73
CA TRP A 354 21.97 -14.12 14.43
C TRP A 354 22.98 -13.80 15.53
N TRP A 355 23.45 -12.56 15.53
CA TRP A 355 24.30 -12.00 16.56
C TRP A 355 23.69 -10.69 17.04
N ASP A 356 23.74 -10.46 18.34
CA ASP A 356 23.44 -9.17 18.93
C ASP A 356 24.36 -8.89 20.12
N ASN A 357 24.48 -7.61 20.49
CA ASN A 357 25.24 -7.18 21.66
C ASN A 357 24.42 -7.19 22.97
N GLY A 358 23.27 -7.87 22.99
CA GLY A 358 22.29 -7.77 24.07
C GLY A 358 21.50 -6.46 24.09
N LYS A 359 21.60 -5.62 23.04
CA LYS A 359 20.92 -4.32 22.95
C LYS A 359 20.66 -3.86 21.49
N ASN A 360 21.31 -2.78 21.02
CA ASN A 360 21.04 -2.09 19.76
C ASN A 360 22.10 -2.30 18.68
N GLN A 361 22.90 -3.37 18.76
CA GLN A 361 23.70 -3.84 17.65
C GLN A 361 23.25 -5.25 17.30
N VAL A 362 22.86 -5.46 16.04
CA VAL A 362 22.41 -6.76 15.54
C VAL A 362 23.03 -7.04 14.18
N ALA A 363 23.32 -8.30 13.91
CA ALA A 363 23.80 -8.74 12.61
C ALA A 363 23.31 -10.16 12.31
N PHE A 364 23.09 -10.46 11.03
CA PHE A 364 22.69 -11.81 10.62
C PHE A 364 23.02 -12.07 9.15
N CYS A 365 23.08 -13.36 8.81
CA CYS A 365 23.20 -13.83 7.44
C CYS A 365 21.83 -14.19 6.87
N ARG A 366 21.71 -14.09 5.54
CA ARG A 366 20.67 -14.75 4.75
C ARG A 366 21.32 -15.90 3.99
N GLY A 367 21.25 -17.10 4.58
CA GLY A 367 21.95 -18.28 4.07
C GLY A 367 23.45 -18.03 3.97
N ASN A 368 24.03 -18.32 2.81
CA ASN A 368 25.42 -18.00 2.44
C ASN A 368 25.49 -16.93 1.33
N LYS A 369 24.44 -16.10 1.19
CA LYS A 369 24.27 -15.20 0.05
C LYS A 369 24.36 -13.72 0.39
N GLY A 370 24.05 -13.36 1.62
CA GLY A 370 24.08 -11.98 2.08
C GLY A 370 24.26 -11.89 3.57
N PHE A 371 24.86 -10.81 4.02
CA PHE A 371 25.09 -10.48 5.41
C PHE A 371 24.69 -9.02 5.63
N ILE A 372 24.12 -8.70 6.79
CA ILE A 372 23.75 -7.33 7.16
C ILE A 372 24.00 -7.11 8.64
N ALA A 373 24.39 -5.88 8.99
CA ALA A 373 24.56 -5.42 10.36
C ALA A 373 23.86 -4.07 10.57
N PHE A 374 23.33 -3.87 11.77
CA PHE A 374 22.67 -2.64 12.20
C PHE A 374 23.29 -2.16 13.50
N ASN A 375 23.52 -0.85 13.60
CA ASN A 375 23.98 -0.19 14.82
C ASN A 375 23.05 0.98 15.16
N GLY A 376 22.18 0.75 16.15
CA GLY A 376 21.33 1.75 16.79
C GLY A 376 21.90 2.31 18.08
N ASP A 377 23.04 1.81 18.57
CA ASP A 377 23.74 2.38 19.73
C ASP A 377 24.47 3.69 19.36
N SER A 378 24.89 4.44 20.39
CA SER A 378 25.64 5.70 20.26
C SER A 378 27.15 5.50 20.10
N TYR A 379 27.63 4.26 20.03
CA TYR A 379 29.03 3.88 19.88
C TYR A 379 29.20 2.89 18.72
N ASP A 380 30.41 2.79 18.19
CA ASP A 380 30.69 2.01 16.98
C ASP A 380 30.49 0.50 17.19
N LEU A 381 30.00 -0.17 16.13
CA LEU A 381 30.01 -1.62 16.05
C LEU A 381 31.39 -2.05 15.55
N ASN A 382 32.24 -2.53 16.47
CA ASN A 382 33.58 -3.05 16.15
C ASN A 382 33.72 -4.49 16.65
N ARG A 383 33.28 -5.45 15.82
CA ARG A 383 33.23 -6.88 16.15
C ARG A 383 33.54 -7.75 14.94
N THR A 384 34.26 -8.85 15.19
CA THR A 384 34.39 -9.96 14.24
C THR A 384 33.19 -10.88 14.41
N VAL A 385 32.42 -11.07 13.34
CA VAL A 385 31.21 -11.89 13.33
C VAL A 385 31.24 -12.86 12.14
N ALA A 386 30.63 -14.03 12.30
CA ALA A 386 30.57 -15.03 11.23
C ALA A 386 29.52 -14.62 10.19
N THR A 387 29.95 -14.22 9.00
CA THR A 387 29.07 -13.68 7.93
C THR A 387 28.38 -14.74 7.08
N CYS A 388 28.71 -16.03 7.27
CA CYS A 388 28.23 -17.16 6.46
C CYS A 388 28.59 -17.09 4.96
N LEU A 389 29.27 -16.04 4.53
CA LEU A 389 29.66 -15.81 3.14
C LEU A 389 30.95 -16.57 2.82
N PRO A 390 31.17 -16.94 1.55
CA PRO A 390 32.49 -17.37 1.08
C PRO A 390 33.56 -16.32 1.37
N SER A 391 34.81 -16.75 1.59
CA SER A 391 35.93 -15.84 1.77
C SER A 391 36.10 -14.92 0.55
N GLY A 392 36.25 -13.63 0.79
CA GLY A 392 36.41 -12.62 -0.25
C GLY A 392 36.31 -11.21 0.30
N THR A 393 36.51 -10.23 -0.58
CA THR A 393 36.31 -8.82 -0.29
C THR A 393 34.94 -8.40 -0.83
N TYR A 394 34.13 -7.79 0.03
CA TYR A 394 32.77 -7.35 -0.31
C TYR A 394 32.71 -5.82 -0.23
N CYS A 395 31.90 -5.22 -1.10
CA CYS A 395 31.53 -3.81 -1.00
C CYS A 395 30.26 -3.69 -0.16
N ASP A 396 30.20 -2.65 0.69
CA ASP A 396 28.97 -2.22 1.37
C ASP A 396 28.02 -1.53 0.37
#